data_AF-A0A960IKD6-F1
#
_entry.id   AF-A0A960IKD6-F1
#
_cell.length_a   1.000
_cell.length_b   1.000
_cell.length_c   1.000
_cell.angle_alpha   90.00
_cell.angle_beta   90.00
_cell.angle_gamma   90.00
#
_symmetry.space_group_name_H-M   'P 1'
#
loop_
_entity.id
_entity.type
_entity.pdbx_description
1 polymer ?
#
loop_
_entity_poly.entity_id
_entity_poly.type
_entity_poly.pdbx_seq_one_letter_code
_entity_poly.pdbx_strand_id
1 'polypeptide(L)'
;MDSPRRTWLLLPLLLVALACAARAPESVATRPESAAPAIADGIEERSLLLLLADRKLFEPEALGVLLDGPPALREALAVALGRIGDPRGRSMLQGLLVDAAPEVRRAAAFALGELGAAEAVAALRSAAVDDDPETGALAVEAL
;
A
#
# COMPACT_ATOMS: atom_id res chain seq x y z
N MET A 1 63.78 -17.36 54.04
CA MET A 1 65.17 -17.83 54.18
C MET A 1 65.32 -18.97 53.19
N ASP A 2 65.51 -18.65 51.91
CA ASP A 2 66.82 -18.62 51.19
C ASP A 2 66.90 -19.89 50.34
N SER A 3 67.10 -19.92 49.03
CA SER A 3 67.69 -19.05 48.01
C SER A 3 67.30 -19.65 46.62
N PRO A 4 67.93 -19.31 45.48
CA PRO A 4 68.01 -18.00 44.85
C PRO A 4 67.54 -18.01 43.39
N ARG A 5 67.19 -16.82 42.92
CA ARG A 5 67.01 -16.43 41.52
C ARG A 5 68.29 -16.73 40.73
N ARG A 6 68.15 -17.39 39.57
CA ARG A 6 69.17 -17.38 38.50
C ARG A 6 68.56 -16.76 37.25
N THR A 7 68.68 -15.43 37.20
CA THR A 7 68.69 -14.62 35.98
C THR A 7 69.97 -14.91 35.21
N TRP A 8 69.89 -15.61 34.08
CA TRP A 8 70.97 -15.63 33.09
C TRP A 8 70.37 -15.36 31.70
N LEU A 9 70.68 -14.15 31.23
CA LEU A 9 70.67 -13.64 29.87
C LEU A 9 70.95 -14.70 28.82
N LEU A 10 70.12 -14.78 27.76
CA LEU A 10 70.55 -14.94 26.37
C LEU A 10 69.42 -14.48 25.41
N LEU A 11 69.54 -13.24 24.93
CA LEU A 11 68.98 -12.79 23.64
C LEU A 11 69.94 -13.33 22.56
N PRO A 12 69.49 -13.88 21.41
CA PRO A 12 69.23 -13.00 20.27
C PRO A 12 68.16 -13.47 19.25
N LEU A 13 67.48 -12.47 18.66
CA LEU A 13 67.26 -12.28 17.23
C LEU A 13 66.80 -13.50 16.38
N LEU A 14 65.51 -13.53 16.02
CA LEU A 14 65.11 -14.03 14.69
C LEU A 14 63.93 -13.20 14.16
N LEU A 15 64.29 -12.22 13.32
CA LEU A 15 63.40 -11.62 12.33
C LEU A 15 62.89 -12.73 11.40
N VAL A 16 61.60 -13.01 11.45
CA VAL A 16 60.89 -13.64 10.32
C VAL A 16 59.77 -12.70 9.91
N ALA A 17 60.14 -11.78 9.02
CA ALA A 17 59.19 -11.18 8.11
C ALA A 17 58.75 -12.29 7.13
N LEU A 18 57.50 -12.75 7.26
CA LEU A 18 56.85 -13.45 6.17
C LEU A 18 55.47 -12.83 5.96
N ALA A 19 55.43 -11.99 4.94
CA ALA A 19 54.22 -11.49 4.34
C ALA A 19 53.35 -12.66 3.87
N CYS A 20 52.16 -12.77 4.45
CA CYS A 20 51.03 -13.44 3.80
C CYS A 20 49.89 -12.43 3.75
N ALA A 21 49.82 -11.75 2.60
CA ALA A 21 48.59 -11.12 2.15
C ALA A 21 47.49 -12.18 2.08
N ALA A 22 46.48 -12.06 2.93
CA ALA A 22 45.30 -12.91 2.85
C ALA A 22 44.05 -12.03 2.98
N ARG A 23 43.60 -11.59 1.80
CA ARG A 23 42.20 -11.42 1.40
C ARG A 23 41.29 -10.68 2.40
N ALA A 24 41.05 -9.40 2.14
CA ALA A 24 39.85 -8.73 2.61
C ALA A 24 38.62 -9.56 2.16
N PRO A 25 37.59 -9.74 3.00
CA PRO A 25 36.36 -10.39 2.55
C PRO A 25 35.75 -9.50 1.46
N GLU A 26 35.72 -10.02 0.24
CA GLU A 26 34.94 -9.45 -0.85
C GLU A 26 33.51 -9.29 -0.34
N SER A 27 33.07 -8.04 -0.17
CA SER A 27 31.68 -7.75 0.13
C SER A 27 30.87 -8.28 -1.03
N VAL A 28 30.25 -9.45 -0.83
CA VAL A 28 29.23 -9.96 -1.73
C VAL A 28 28.13 -8.92 -1.68
N ALA A 29 28.16 -8.00 -2.65
CA ALA A 29 27.01 -7.20 -3.00
C ALA A 29 25.93 -8.21 -3.35
N THR A 30 25.04 -8.47 -2.40
CA THR A 30 23.77 -9.13 -2.68
C THR A 30 23.17 -8.32 -3.81
N ARG A 31 23.16 -8.88 -5.03
CA ARG A 31 22.23 -8.41 -6.05
C ARG A 31 20.89 -8.35 -5.35
N PRO A 32 20.15 -7.23 -5.37
CA PRO A 32 18.80 -7.25 -4.84
C PRO A 32 18.12 -8.44 -5.51
N GLU A 33 17.76 -9.41 -4.67
CA GLU A 33 16.94 -10.53 -5.03
C GLU A 33 15.81 -9.94 -5.84
N SER A 34 15.79 -10.28 -7.14
CA SER A 34 14.91 -9.68 -8.13
C SER A 34 13.52 -9.62 -7.52
N ALA A 35 13.08 -8.41 -7.14
CA ALA A 35 11.78 -8.17 -6.57
C ALA A 35 10.76 -8.59 -7.62
N ALA A 36 10.34 -9.85 -7.57
CA ALA A 36 9.07 -10.25 -8.16
C ALA A 36 8.08 -9.21 -7.64
N PRO A 37 7.44 -8.46 -8.54
CA PRO A 37 6.76 -7.23 -8.16
C PRO A 37 5.68 -7.57 -7.14
N ALA A 38 5.35 -6.62 -6.25
CA ALA A 38 4.29 -6.66 -5.24
C ALA A 38 2.86 -6.88 -5.81
N ILE A 39 2.76 -7.47 -7.01
CA ILE A 39 1.56 -7.81 -7.75
C ILE A 39 0.74 -8.87 -7.01
N ALA A 40 1.35 -9.70 -6.15
CA ALA A 40 0.63 -10.76 -5.44
C ALA A 40 -0.37 -10.23 -4.39
N ASP A 41 -0.08 -9.09 -3.76
CA ASP A 41 -0.95 -8.52 -2.73
C ASP A 41 -2.19 -7.88 -3.39
N GLY A 42 -3.38 -8.41 -3.09
CA GLY A 42 -4.64 -7.81 -3.54
C GLY A 42 -5.21 -8.33 -4.87
N ILE A 43 -4.65 -9.40 -5.46
CA ILE A 43 -5.19 -9.97 -6.71
C ILE A 43 -6.59 -10.54 -6.49
N GLU A 44 -6.80 -11.26 -5.38
CA GLU A 44 -8.05 -11.96 -5.08
C GLU A 44 -9.19 -10.96 -4.89
N GLU A 45 -8.94 -9.88 -4.14
CA GLU A 45 -9.88 -8.82 -3.86
C GLU A 45 -10.23 -8.02 -5.13
N ARG A 46 -9.24 -7.69 -5.97
CA ARG A 46 -9.52 -7.06 -7.27
C ARG A 46 -10.29 -7.99 -8.20
N SER A 47 -9.98 -9.29 -8.19
CA SER A 47 -10.70 -10.29 -9.00
C SER A 47 -12.15 -10.41 -8.55
N LEU A 48 -12.40 -10.39 -7.24
CA LEU A 48 -13.73 -10.36 -6.65
C LEU A 48 -14.49 -9.11 -7.09
N LEU A 49 -13.90 -7.92 -7.00
CA LEU A 49 -14.53 -6.67 -7.44
C LEU A 49 -14.92 -6.70 -8.93
N LEU A 50 -14.03 -7.21 -9.78
CA LEU A 50 -14.31 -7.37 -11.21
C LEU A 50 -15.48 -8.33 -11.46
N LEU A 51 -15.51 -9.48 -10.79
CA LEU A 51 -16.59 -10.45 -10.90
C LEU A 51 -17.94 -9.86 -10.46
N LEU A 52 -17.95 -9.17 -9.31
CA LEU A 52 -19.17 -8.54 -8.78
C LEU A 52 -19.68 -7.44 -9.70
N ALA A 53 -18.79 -6.60 -10.23
CA ALA A 53 -19.13 -5.54 -11.18
C ALA A 53 -19.66 -6.10 -12.51
N ASP A 54 -19.01 -7.11 -13.09
CA ASP A 54 -19.43 -7.76 -14.34
C ASP A 54 -20.84 -8.36 -14.22
N ARG A 55 -21.11 -9.04 -13.09
CA ARG A 55 -22.41 -9.66 -12.84
C ARG A 55 -23.44 -8.72 -12.23
N LYS A 56 -23.08 -7.47 -11.93
CA LYS A 56 -23.89 -6.50 -11.19
C LYS A 56 -24.45 -7.08 -9.88
N LEU A 57 -23.61 -7.79 -9.15
CA LEU A 57 -23.96 -8.40 -7.87
C LEU A 57 -23.51 -7.51 -6.71
N PHE A 58 -24.45 -7.15 -5.85
CA PHE A 58 -24.18 -6.43 -4.62
C PHE A 58 -24.22 -7.38 -3.42
N GLU A 59 -23.03 -7.72 -2.93
CA GLU A 59 -22.81 -8.58 -1.76
C GLU A 59 -22.21 -7.73 -0.63
N PRO A 60 -23.03 -7.21 0.30
CA PRO A 60 -22.59 -6.17 1.25
C PRO A 60 -21.50 -6.65 2.21
N GLU A 61 -21.52 -7.92 2.62
CA GLU A 61 -20.49 -8.47 3.51
C GLU A 61 -19.14 -8.56 2.80
N ALA A 62 -19.13 -9.04 1.55
CA ALA A 62 -17.93 -9.17 0.75
C ALA A 62 -17.34 -7.79 0.40
N LEU A 63 -18.18 -6.84 0.01
CA LEU A 63 -17.79 -5.47 -0.33
C LEU A 63 -17.34 -4.68 0.91
N GLY A 64 -18.00 -4.90 2.06
CA GLY A 64 -17.71 -4.19 3.30
C GLY A 64 -16.31 -4.43 3.83
N VAL A 65 -15.80 -5.66 3.72
CA VAL A 65 -14.43 -6.01 4.15
C VAL A 65 -13.36 -5.23 3.36
N LEU A 66 -13.66 -4.85 2.12
CA LEU A 66 -12.71 -4.15 1.24
C LEU A 66 -12.54 -2.67 1.61
N LEU A 67 -13.41 -2.12 2.47
CA LEU A 67 -13.31 -0.75 2.98
C LEU A 67 -12.08 -0.52 3.86
N ASP A 68 -11.54 -1.58 4.49
CA ASP A 68 -10.33 -1.49 5.31
C ASP A 68 -9.04 -1.77 4.50
N GLY A 69 -9.18 -2.00 3.20
CA GLY A 69 -8.07 -2.28 2.29
C GLY A 69 -7.16 -1.08 2.02
N PRO A 70 -6.04 -1.26 1.31
CA PRO A 70 -5.19 -0.15 0.87
C PRO A 70 -5.96 0.83 -0.03
N PRO A 71 -5.51 2.09 -0.18
CA PRO A 71 -6.20 3.11 -0.99
C PRO A 71 -6.58 2.62 -2.39
N ALA A 72 -5.66 1.95 -3.08
CA ALA A 72 -5.89 1.42 -4.42
C ALA A 72 -6.99 0.33 -4.49
N LEU A 73 -7.28 -0.36 -3.37
CA LEU A 73 -8.38 -1.31 -3.29
C LEU A 73 -9.71 -0.61 -2.98
N ARG A 74 -9.71 0.43 -2.13
CA ARG A 74 -10.90 1.25 -1.85
C ARG A 74 -11.33 2.07 -3.06
N GLU A 75 -10.39 2.57 -3.84
CA GLU A 75 -10.63 3.20 -5.14
C GLU A 75 -11.32 2.21 -6.10
N ALA A 76 -10.76 1.00 -6.23
CA ALA A 76 -11.34 -0.05 -7.06
C ALA A 76 -12.75 -0.44 -6.57
N LEU A 77 -12.98 -0.47 -5.26
CA LEU A 77 -14.28 -0.71 -4.65
C LEU A 77 -15.29 0.38 -5.05
N ALA A 78 -14.93 1.67 -4.97
CA ALA A 78 -15.80 2.77 -5.38
C ALA A 78 -16.20 2.64 -6.86
N VAL A 79 -15.23 2.37 -7.74
CA VAL A 79 -15.49 2.13 -9.17
C VAL A 79 -16.41 0.92 -9.38
N ALA A 80 -16.16 -0.18 -8.67
CA ALA A 80 -16.99 -1.38 -8.76
C ALA A 80 -18.43 -1.11 -8.30
N LEU A 81 -18.64 -0.40 -7.19
CA LEU A 81 -19.96 -0.04 -6.68
C LEU A 81 -20.75 0.81 -7.70
N GLY A 82 -20.10 1.77 -8.36
CA GLY A 82 -20.72 2.53 -9.45
C GLY A 82 -21.15 1.64 -10.62
N ARG A 83 -20.28 0.70 -11.04
CA ARG A 83 -20.57 -0.25 -12.14
C ARG A 83 -21.65 -1.28 -11.79
N ILE A 84 -21.68 -1.74 -10.54
CA ILE A 84 -22.73 -2.62 -10.02
C ILE A 84 -24.08 -1.90 -10.15
N GLY A 85 -24.12 -0.60 -9.85
CA GLY A 85 -25.31 0.22 -10.05
C GLY A 85 -26.44 -0.08 -9.06
N ASP A 86 -26.16 -0.87 -8.01
CA ASP A 86 -27.15 -1.21 -6.98
C ASP A 86 -27.26 -0.05 -5.97
N PRO A 87 -28.46 0.53 -5.79
CA PRO A 87 -28.65 1.62 -4.85
C PRO A 87 -28.28 1.26 -3.41
N ARG A 88 -28.20 -0.01 -3.02
CA ARG A 88 -27.75 -0.42 -1.67
C ARG A 88 -26.28 -0.07 -1.40
N GLY A 89 -25.46 0.14 -2.44
CA GLY A 89 -24.06 0.57 -2.33
C GLY A 89 -23.86 2.05 -1.99
N ARG A 90 -24.92 2.86 -1.98
CA ARG A 90 -24.84 4.32 -1.78
C ARG A 90 -24.18 4.71 -0.46
N SER A 91 -24.50 4.05 0.64
CA SER A 91 -23.92 4.38 1.95
C SER A 91 -22.42 4.13 2.01
N MET A 92 -21.93 3.07 1.34
CA MET A 92 -20.51 2.78 1.22
C MET A 92 -19.80 3.89 0.44
N LEU A 93 -20.36 4.30 -0.70
CA LEU A 93 -19.81 5.39 -1.51
C LEU A 93 -19.83 6.73 -0.77
N GLN A 94 -20.88 7.04 -0.01
CA GLN A 94 -20.92 8.23 0.83
C GLN A 94 -19.82 8.23 1.90
N GLY A 95 -19.48 7.07 2.46
CA GLY A 95 -18.34 6.94 3.36
C GLY A 95 -16.99 7.20 2.66
N LEU A 96 -16.86 6.78 1.39
CA LEU A 96 -15.63 6.95 0.61
C LEU A 96 -15.43 8.40 0.12
N LEU A 97 -16.45 9.25 0.15
CA LEU A 97 -16.31 10.70 -0.13
C LEU A 97 -15.46 11.45 0.89
N VAL A 98 -15.20 10.88 2.07
CA VAL A 98 -14.35 11.49 3.11
C VAL A 98 -13.07 10.69 3.34
N ASP A 99 -12.68 9.85 2.39
CA ASP A 99 -11.45 9.07 2.45
C ASP A 99 -10.20 9.97 2.47
N ALA A 100 -9.17 9.55 3.20
CA ALA A 100 -7.91 10.28 3.28
C ALA A 100 -7.21 10.40 1.91
N ALA A 101 -7.38 9.41 1.03
CA ALA A 101 -6.80 9.35 -0.29
C ALA A 101 -7.68 10.09 -1.33
N PRO A 102 -7.19 11.14 -2.00
CA PRO A 102 -7.96 11.88 -3.00
C PRO A 102 -8.49 11.00 -4.15
N GLU A 103 -7.69 10.03 -4.60
CA GLU A 103 -8.10 9.08 -5.65
C GLU A 103 -9.37 8.30 -5.28
N VAL A 104 -9.53 7.94 -4.00
CA VAL A 104 -10.72 7.25 -3.49
C VAL A 104 -11.91 8.21 -3.47
N ARG A 105 -11.72 9.46 -3.02
CA ARG A 105 -12.78 10.47 -2.99
C ARG A 105 -13.32 10.80 -4.38
N ARG A 106 -12.43 10.98 -5.37
CA ARG A 106 -12.79 11.18 -6.78
C ARG A 106 -13.62 10.02 -7.31
N ALA A 107 -13.15 8.78 -7.11
CA ALA A 107 -13.86 7.59 -7.56
C ALA A 107 -15.25 7.49 -6.92
N ALA A 108 -15.38 7.85 -5.64
CA ALA A 108 -16.66 7.86 -4.94
C ALA A 108 -17.63 8.92 -5.48
N ALA A 109 -17.14 10.14 -5.73
CA ALA A 109 -17.94 11.22 -6.32
C ALA A 109 -18.47 10.83 -7.71
N PHE A 110 -17.59 10.30 -8.56
CA PHE A 110 -17.96 9.80 -9.88
C PHE A 110 -19.01 8.68 -9.80
N ALA A 111 -18.78 7.66 -8.95
CA ALA A 111 -19.69 6.53 -8.80
C ALA A 111 -21.07 6.92 -8.25
N LEU A 112 -21.16 7.94 -7.39
CA LEU A 112 -22.43 8.48 -6.91
C LEU A 112 -23.21 9.20 -8.02
N GLY A 113 -22.51 9.90 -8.92
CA GLY A 113 -23.12 10.48 -10.13
C GLY A 113 -23.71 9.39 -11.03
N GLU A 114 -22.96 8.32 -11.29
CA GLU A 114 -23.42 7.17 -12.10
C GLU A 114 -24.64 6.46 -11.51
N LEU A 115 -24.74 6.38 -10.18
CA LEU A 115 -25.90 5.81 -9.49
C LEU A 115 -27.16 6.68 -9.56
N GLY A 116 -27.04 7.96 -9.92
CA GLY A 116 -28.17 8.87 -10.13
C GLY A 116 -29.07 9.03 -8.91
N ALA A 117 -28.49 9.23 -7.73
CA ALA A 117 -29.23 9.21 -6.47
C ALA A 117 -29.45 10.61 -5.88
N ALA A 118 -30.69 11.06 -5.83
CA ALA A 118 -31.08 12.32 -5.17
C ALA A 118 -30.65 12.37 -3.69
N GLU A 119 -30.55 11.21 -3.03
CA GLU A 119 -30.13 11.10 -1.63
C GLU A 119 -28.61 11.32 -1.44
N ALA A 120 -27.82 11.32 -2.51
CA ALA A 120 -26.39 11.64 -2.47
C ALA A 120 -26.10 13.15 -2.56
N VAL A 121 -27.10 13.97 -2.93
CA VAL A 121 -26.94 15.42 -3.14
C VAL A 121 -26.31 16.14 -1.96
N ALA A 122 -26.70 15.79 -0.72
CA ALA A 122 -26.14 16.43 0.46
C ALA A 122 -24.64 16.12 0.63
N ALA A 123 -24.24 14.85 0.41
CA ALA A 123 -22.86 14.43 0.50
C ALA A 123 -22.01 15.02 -0.65
N LEU A 124 -22.53 15.02 -1.87
CA LEU A 124 -21.88 15.61 -3.04
C LEU A 124 -21.70 17.14 -2.90
N ARG A 125 -22.66 17.86 -2.32
CA ARG A 125 -22.48 19.29 -2.00
C ARG A 125 -21.35 19.55 -1.02
N SER A 126 -21.13 18.64 -0.08
CA SER A 126 -19.98 18.74 0.83
C SER A 126 -18.67 18.45 0.08
N ALA A 127 -18.65 17.45 -0.80
CA ALA A 127 -17.49 17.11 -1.62
C ALA A 127 -17.16 18.19 -2.69
N ALA A 128 -18.14 19.00 -3.10
CA ALA A 128 -17.94 20.10 -4.06
C ALA A 128 -16.97 21.18 -3.56
N VAL A 129 -16.69 21.25 -2.26
CA VAL A 129 -15.73 22.16 -1.64
C VAL A 129 -14.52 21.41 -1.05
N ASP A 130 -14.24 20.20 -1.53
CA ASP A 130 -13.07 19.41 -1.14
C ASP A 130 -11.75 20.14 -1.47
N ASP A 131 -10.73 19.89 -0.65
CA ASP A 131 -9.39 20.46 -0.85
C ASP A 131 -8.70 19.94 -2.13
N ASP A 132 -9.10 18.75 -2.62
CA ASP A 132 -8.72 18.22 -3.92
C ASP A 132 -9.66 18.78 -5.01
N PRO A 133 -9.18 19.64 -5.93
CA PRO A 133 -10.02 20.30 -6.92
C PRO A 133 -10.77 19.34 -7.84
N GLU A 134 -10.19 18.16 -8.11
CA GLU A 134 -10.78 17.16 -8.99
C GLU A 134 -11.97 16.46 -8.32
N THR A 135 -11.88 16.17 -7.02
CA THR A 135 -13.02 15.70 -6.22
C THR A 135 -14.14 16.73 -6.24
N GLY A 136 -13.83 18.01 -6.06
CA GLY A 136 -14.80 19.10 -6.13
C GLY A 136 -15.50 19.18 -7.48
N ALA A 137 -14.75 19.10 -8.58
CA ALA A 137 -15.29 19.12 -9.94
C ALA A 137 -16.23 17.93 -10.20
N LEU A 138 -15.80 16.71 -9.89
CA LEU A 138 -16.61 15.49 -10.06
C LEU A 138 -17.88 15.54 -9.19
N ALA A 139 -17.79 16.08 -7.98
CA ALA A 139 -18.94 16.22 -7.10
C ALA A 139 -19.97 17.22 -7.64
N VAL A 140 -19.52 18.30 -8.32
CA VAL A 140 -20.43 19.24 -9.00
C VAL A 140 -21.04 18.61 -10.25
N GLU A 141 -20.28 17.82 -11.02
CA GLU A 141 -20.80 17.10 -12.19
C GLU A 141 -21.84 16.03 -11.83
N ALA A 142 -21.71 15.45 -10.63
CA ALA A 142 -22.63 14.43 -10.11
C ALA A 142 -23.95 14.97 -9.53
N LEU A 143 -24.13 16.30 -9.45
CA LEU A 143 -25.34 16.97 -8.91
C LEU A 143 -26.39 17.28 -9.99
#